data_AF-A0A962HVS3-F1
#
_entry.id   AF-A0A962HVS3-F1
#
_cell.length_a   1.000
_cell.length_b   1.000
_cell.length_c   1.000
_cell.angle_alpha   90.00
_cell.angle_beta   90.00
_cell.angle_gamma   90.00
#
_symmetry.space_group_name_H-M   'P 1'
#
loop_
_entity.id
_entity.type
_entity.pdbx_description
1 polymer ?
#
loop_
_entity_poly.entity_id
_entity_poly.type
_entity_poly.pdbx_seq_one_letter_code
_entity_poly.pdbx_strand_id
1 'polypeptide(L)'
;MSLQSPLARALGKGSAGKGTGHWWTQRVTAVALVPLGLWFVFSLTSLPSYLYGDVAMWLRRPWNAVLLLALVLAMIWHSRLGIQVVLEDYVHGEGA
;
A
#
# COMPACT_ATOMS: atom_id res chain seq x y z
N MET A 1 16.75 -27.57 -12.96
CA MET A 1 17.42 -26.44 -13.66
C MET A 1 17.58 -25.31 -12.66
N SER A 2 18.80 -24.81 -12.47
CA SER A 2 19.09 -23.71 -11.55
C SER A 2 18.72 -22.39 -12.24
N LEU A 3 17.86 -21.58 -11.62
CA LEU A 3 17.50 -20.24 -12.10
C LEU A 3 18.60 -19.19 -11.87
N GLN A 4 19.70 -19.57 -11.21
CA GLN A 4 20.83 -18.67 -10.96
C GLN A 4 21.89 -18.83 -12.04
N SER A 5 22.35 -17.71 -12.59
CA SER A 5 23.48 -17.69 -13.52
C SER A 5 24.76 -18.11 -12.78
N PRO A 6 25.72 -18.75 -13.48
CA PRO A 6 27.01 -19.13 -12.88
C PRO A 6 27.75 -17.94 -12.24
N LEU A 7 27.62 -16.75 -12.84
CA LEU A 7 28.19 -15.50 -12.35
C LEU A 7 27.51 -15.02 -11.05
N ALA A 8 26.17 -15.06 -10.97
CA ALA A 8 25.44 -14.70 -9.76
C ALA A 8 25.81 -15.60 -8.57
N ARG A 9 26.03 -16.90 -8.85
CA ARG A 9 26.50 -17.87 -7.85
C ARG A 9 27.95 -17.60 -7.41
N ALA A 10 28.84 -17.29 -8.35
CA ALA A 10 30.24 -16.97 -8.05
C ALA A 10 30.40 -15.67 -7.24
N LEU A 11 29.51 -14.69 -7.45
CA LEU A 11 29.50 -13.41 -6.73
C LEU A 11 28.70 -13.44 -5.42
N GLY A 12 28.08 -14.56 -5.05
CA GLY A 12 27.19 -14.65 -3.88
C GLY A 12 25.90 -13.84 -4.02
N LYS A 13 25.58 -13.34 -5.21
CA LYS A 13 24.39 -12.55 -5.54
C LYS A 13 23.21 -13.46 -5.92
N GLY A 14 22.99 -14.53 -5.16
CA GLY A 14 21.70 -15.24 -5.22
C GLY A 14 20.56 -14.29 -4.85
N SER A 15 19.30 -14.66 -5.11
CA SER A 15 18.11 -13.90 -4.66
C SER A 15 18.24 -13.58 -3.17
N ALA A 16 18.76 -12.40 -2.84
CA ALA A 16 18.83 -11.91 -1.48
C ALA A 16 17.36 -11.81 -1.06
N GLY A 17 16.91 -12.66 -0.13
CA GLY A 17 15.50 -12.94 0.22
C GLY A 17 14.68 -11.76 0.75
N LYS A 18 14.96 -10.53 0.32
CA LYS A 18 14.31 -9.26 0.66
C LYS A 18 13.09 -8.98 -0.23
N GLY A 19 13.02 -9.54 -1.44
CA GLY A 19 11.91 -9.32 -2.38
C GLY A 19 10.59 -9.95 -1.94
N THR A 20 10.63 -11.11 -1.27
CA THR A 20 9.43 -11.84 -0.82
C THR A 20 8.67 -11.08 0.26
N GLY A 21 9.38 -10.44 1.20
CA GLY A 21 8.78 -9.61 2.24
C GLY A 21 8.08 -8.38 1.66
N HIS A 22 8.77 -7.61 0.81
CA HIS A 22 8.20 -6.44 0.15
C HIS A 22 6.95 -6.82 -0.67
N TRP A 23 7.08 -7.86 -1.50
CA TRP A 23 5.97 -8.38 -2.30
C TRP A 23 4.78 -8.77 -1.43
N TRP A 24 5.01 -9.53 -0.35
CA TRP A 24 3.95 -9.97 0.56
C TRP A 24 3.23 -8.80 1.24
N THR A 25 3.99 -7.85 1.81
CA THR A 25 3.41 -6.68 2.47
C THR A 25 2.58 -5.83 1.52
N GLN A 26 2.95 -5.74 0.25
CA GLN A 26 2.16 -5.05 -0.78
C GLN A 26 0.79 -5.72 -0.99
N ARG A 27 0.68 -7.06 -0.91
CA ARG A 27 -0.60 -7.78 -1.05
C ARG A 27 -1.45 -7.65 0.20
N VAL A 28 -0.84 -7.77 1.38
CA VAL A 28 -1.54 -7.56 2.66
C VAL A 28 -2.18 -6.17 2.72
N THR A 29 -1.42 -5.14 2.34
CA THR A 29 -1.96 -3.77 2.31
C THR A 29 -3.02 -3.56 1.23
N ALA A 30 -2.89 -4.18 0.05
CA ALA A 30 -3.95 -4.15 -0.96
C ALA A 30 -5.25 -4.82 -0.44
N VAL A 31 -5.14 -5.99 0.18
CA VAL A 31 -6.29 -6.72 0.76
C VAL A 31 -6.94 -5.93 1.90
N ALA A 32 -6.19 -5.15 2.67
CA ALA A 32 -6.75 -4.23 3.66
C ALA A 32 -7.44 -3.03 3.00
N LEU A 33 -6.84 -2.45 1.95
CA LEU A 33 -7.35 -1.27 1.26
C LEU A 33 -8.63 -1.51 0.48
N VAL A 34 -8.83 -2.70 -0.11
CA VAL A 34 -10.06 -3.01 -0.85
C VAL A 34 -11.33 -2.86 0.01
N PRO A 35 -11.49 -3.56 1.15
CA PRO A 35 -12.68 -3.41 1.99
C PRO A 35 -12.75 -2.02 2.65
N LEU A 36 -11.62 -1.42 3.06
CA LEU A 36 -11.62 -0.07 3.63
C LEU A 36 -12.05 0.99 2.60
N GLY A 37 -11.58 0.87 1.36
CA GLY A 37 -11.94 1.77 0.26
C GLY A 37 -13.41 1.61 -0.13
N LEU A 38 -13.91 0.38 -0.25
CA LEU A 38 -15.33 0.12 -0.49
C LEU A 38 -16.19 0.70 0.64
N TRP A 39 -15.85 0.40 1.88
CA TRP A 39 -16.53 0.96 3.05
C TRP A 39 -16.54 2.50 3.02
N PHE A 40 -15.40 3.14 2.73
CA PHE A 40 -15.30 4.59 2.67
C PHE A 40 -16.22 5.18 1.60
N VAL A 41 -16.21 4.64 0.38
CA VAL A 41 -17.08 5.12 -0.70
C VAL A 41 -18.55 4.95 -0.35
N PHE A 42 -18.97 3.75 0.10
CA PHE A 42 -20.37 3.51 0.47
C PHE A 42 -20.79 4.38 1.65
N SER A 43 -19.95 4.49 2.69
CA SER A 43 -20.28 5.26 3.88
C SER A 43 -20.35 6.75 3.61
N LEU A 44 -19.45 7.29 2.76
CA LEU A 44 -19.43 8.71 2.43
C LEU A 44 -20.60 9.07 1.52
N THR A 45 -20.90 8.25 0.51
CA THR A 45 -22.02 8.48 -0.42
C THR A 45 -23.40 8.32 0.24
N SER A 46 -23.46 7.64 1.38
CA SER A 46 -24.69 7.47 2.18
C SER A 46 -24.95 8.63 3.15
N LEU A 47 -24.13 9.68 3.16
CA LEU A 47 -24.37 10.85 4.00
C LEU A 47 -25.62 11.63 3.52
N PRO A 48 -26.39 12.23 4.45
CA PRO A 48 -27.56 13.04 4.08
C PRO A 48 -27.16 14.30 3.30
N SER A 49 -25.98 14.86 3.57
CA SER A 49 -25.35 15.93 2.78
C SER A 49 -23.83 15.91 2.98
N TYR A 50 -23.10 16.70 2.18
CA TYR A 50 -21.66 16.92 2.32
C TYR A 50 -21.31 18.23 3.02
N LEU A 51 -22.27 18.82 3.73
CA LEU A 51 -22.01 20.01 4.56
C LEU A 51 -21.15 19.63 5.77
N TYR A 52 -20.41 20.61 6.27
CA TYR A 52 -19.48 20.42 7.40
C TYR A 52 -20.11 19.69 8.59
N GLY A 53 -21.35 20.04 8.95
CA GLY A 53 -22.05 19.44 10.09
C GLY A 53 -22.23 17.92 9.97
N ASP A 54 -22.72 17.46 8.82
CA ASP A 54 -22.98 16.03 8.58
C ASP A 54 -21.68 15.23 8.50
N VAL A 55 -20.66 15.76 7.83
CA VAL A 55 -19.34 15.12 7.74
C VAL A 55 -18.67 15.08 9.11
N ALA A 56 -18.74 16.15 9.89
CA ALA A 56 -18.17 16.21 11.24
C ALA A 56 -18.87 15.23 12.19
N MET A 57 -20.21 15.11 12.14
CA MET A 57 -20.93 14.13 12.94
C MET A 57 -20.58 12.69 12.53
N TRP A 58 -20.46 12.43 11.23
CA TRP A 58 -20.04 11.13 10.71
C TRP A 58 -18.63 10.77 11.19
N LEU A 59 -17.68 11.71 11.13
CA LEU A 59 -16.31 11.52 11.57
C LEU A 59 -16.20 11.29 13.08
N ARG A 60 -17.04 11.95 13.89
CA ARG A 60 -17.05 11.82 15.36
C ARG A 60 -17.50 10.45 15.85
N ARG A 61 -18.08 9.60 15.00
CA ARG A 61 -18.39 8.22 15.38
C ARG A 61 -17.09 7.44 15.53
N PRO A 62 -16.84 6.77 16.67
CA PRO A 62 -15.54 6.16 16.96
C PRO A 62 -15.13 5.12 15.92
N TRP A 63 -16.07 4.31 15.43
CA TRP A 63 -15.79 3.33 14.38
C TRP A 63 -15.35 3.98 13.06
N ASN A 64 -15.98 5.08 12.66
CA ASN A 64 -15.61 5.79 11.44
C ASN A 64 -14.23 6.42 11.57
N ALA A 65 -13.93 7.04 12.72
CA ALA A 65 -12.61 7.61 13.00
C ALA A 65 -11.51 6.53 12.92
N VAL A 66 -11.72 5.37 13.54
CA VAL A 66 -10.76 4.24 13.51
C VAL A 66 -10.58 3.71 12.09
N LEU A 67 -11.66 3.48 11.35
CA LEU A 67 -11.59 2.96 9.98
C LEU A 67 -10.94 3.97 9.02
N LEU A 68 -11.20 5.27 9.19
CA LEU A 68 -10.52 6.32 8.43
C LEU A 68 -9.03 6.39 8.74
N LEU A 69 -8.66 6.31 10.02
CA LEU A 69 -7.25 6.27 10.42
C LEU A 69 -6.55 5.04 9.82
N ALA A 70 -7.18 3.87 9.90
CA ALA A 70 -6.68 2.65 9.28
C ALA A 70 -6.54 2.78 7.76
N LEU A 71 -7.54 3.37 7.08
CA LEU A 71 -7.50 3.64 5.64
C LEU A 71 -6.31 4.55 5.29
N VAL A 72 -6.14 5.68 5.98
CA VAL A 72 -5.03 6.63 5.74
C VAL A 72 -3.68 5.97 5.93
N LEU A 73 -3.49 5.25 7.04
CA LEU A 73 -2.22 4.56 7.32
C LEU A 73 -1.93 3.47 6.29
N ALA A 74 -2.94 2.67 5.92
CA ALA A 74 -2.80 1.65 4.90
C ALA A 74 -2.48 2.26 3.52
N MET A 75 -3.12 3.38 3.15
CA MET A 75 -2.86 4.08 1.88
C MET A 75 -1.43 4.60 1.83
N ILE A 76 -0.95 5.25 2.89
CA ILE A 76 0.43 5.75 2.98
C ILE A 76 1.42 4.59 2.81
N TRP A 77 1.21 3.49 3.54
CA TRP A 77 2.11 2.35 3.48
C TRP A 77 2.11 1.68 2.11
N HIS A 78 0.93 1.44 1.54
CA HIS A 78 0.81 0.84 0.21
C HIS A 78 1.42 1.72 -0.88
N SER A 79 1.20 3.04 -0.80
CA SER A 79 1.75 4.01 -1.75
C SER A 79 3.28 4.05 -1.67
N ARG A 80 3.87 4.00 -0.47
CA ARG A 80 5.31 3.90 -0.28
C ARG A 80 5.88 2.65 -0.96
N LEU A 81 5.25 1.48 -0.76
CA LEU A 81 5.68 0.23 -1.40
C LEU A 81 5.55 0.31 -2.93
N GLY A 82 4.44 0.82 -3.44
CA GLY A 82 4.19 0.95 -4.87
C GLY A 82 5.17 1.91 -5.56
N ILE A 83 5.41 3.08 -4.96
CA ILE A 83 6.36 4.07 -5.51
C ILE A 83 7.78 3.49 -5.52
N GLN A 84 8.17 2.70 -4.50
CA GLN A 84 9.46 2.02 -4.52
C GLN A 84 9.61 1.13 -5.76
N VAL A 85 8.60 0.32 -6.09
CA VAL A 85 8.62 -0.52 -7.30
C VAL A 85 8.71 0.33 -8.57
N VAL A 86 7.94 1.42 -8.66
CA VAL A 86 7.99 2.32 -9.83
C VAL A 86 9.39 2.95 -9.98
N LEU A 87 10.03 3.36 -8.88
CA LEU A 87 11.39 3.90 -8.93
C LEU A 87 12.39 2.83 -9.38
N GLU A 88 12.32 1.63 -8.82
CA GLU A 88 13.18 0.50 -9.17
C GLU A 88 13.02 0.07 -10.63
N ASP A 89 11.81 0.17 -11.20
CA ASP A 89 11.50 -0.27 -12.57
C ASP A 89 11.77 0.80 -13.64
N TYR A 90 11.75 2.10 -13.31
CA TYR A 90 11.76 3.16 -14.32
C TYR A 90 12.89 4.19 -14.15
N VAL A 91 13.49 4.31 -12.96
CA VAL A 91 14.59 5.26 -12.73
C VAL A 91 15.92 4.53 -12.88
N HIS A 92 16.39 4.45 -14.12
CA HIS A 92 17.71 3.92 -14.47
C HIS A 92 18.65 5.07 -14.82
N GLY A 93 19.21 5.70 -13.79
CA GLY A 93 20.36 6.59 -13.94
C GLY A 93 21.60 5.89 -13.41
N GLU A 94 22.71 5.95 -14.15
CA GLU A 94 24.03 5.79 -13.51
C GLU A 94 24.17 6.92 -12.48
N GLY A 95 23.92 6.63 -11.20
CA GLY A 95 24.23 7.53 -10.12
C GLY A 95 25.74 7.54 -9.90
N ALA A 96 26.32 8.73 -9.96
CA ALA A 96 27.70 9.09 -9.63
C ALA A 96 28.21 8.51 -8.29
#